data_AF-A0AAD8QCI2-F1
#
_entry.id   AF-A0AAD8QCI2-F1
#
_cell.length_a   1.000
_cell.length_b   1.000
_cell.length_c   1.000
_cell.angle_alpha   90.00
_cell.angle_beta   90.00
_cell.angle_gamma   90.00
#
_symmetry.space_group_name_H-M   'P 1'
#
loop_
_entity.id
_entity.type
_entity.pdbx_description
1 polymer ?
#
loop_
_entity_poly.entity_id
_entity_poly.type
_entity_poly.pdbx_seq_one_letter_code
_entity_poly.pdbx_strand_id
1 'polypeptide(L)'
;MRSALFIRIFTCSAFIASAVAESCCWGVMWADSWLDLKWDEPAGVVRCGLSGTFPPGTNCTVENSKDANGNIQAVTNLTFGSNTQPFQFRIGIDPSSCDPLPNDKVVTGWEGWGAYLFKDFLIMSQKMEFCNRDIPA
;
A
#
# COMPACT_ATOMS: atom_id res chain seq x y z
N MET A 1 -26.28 31.13 53.44
CA MET A 1 -25.20 30.12 53.29
C MET A 1 -25.47 29.30 52.04
N ARG A 2 -24.46 29.26 51.17
CA ARG A 2 -24.14 28.33 50.07
C ARG A 2 -25.23 27.92 49.06
N SER A 3 -25.15 28.64 47.93
CA SER A 3 -25.47 28.21 46.58
C SER A 3 -24.79 26.88 46.22
N ALA A 4 -25.49 26.00 45.50
CA ALA A 4 -24.90 24.86 44.79
C ALA A 4 -25.60 24.70 43.44
N LEU A 5 -25.08 25.41 42.44
CA LEU A 5 -25.45 25.27 41.04
C LEU A 5 -24.70 24.05 40.47
N PHE A 6 -25.39 22.94 40.25
CA PHE A 6 -24.79 21.76 39.60
C PHE A 6 -24.74 21.96 38.09
N ILE A 7 -23.59 22.40 37.59
CA ILE A 7 -23.29 22.45 36.16
C ILE A 7 -22.99 21.02 35.69
N ARG A 8 -23.94 20.38 34.99
CA ARG A 8 -23.69 19.13 34.25
C ARG A 8 -23.04 19.48 32.92
N ILE A 9 -21.73 19.29 32.82
CA ILE A 9 -20.99 19.41 31.56
C ILE A 9 -21.33 18.19 30.70
N PHE A 10 -22.10 18.41 29.64
CA PHE A 10 -22.29 17.45 28.56
C PHE A 10 -21.00 17.43 27.73
N THR A 11 -20.10 16.50 28.01
CA THR A 11 -18.98 16.20 27.12
C THR A 11 -19.52 15.44 25.90
N CYS A 12 -19.92 16.17 24.87
CA CYS A 12 -20.10 15.61 23.54
C CYS A 12 -18.71 15.26 22.98
N SER A 13 -18.31 14.00 23.09
CA SER A 13 -17.19 13.47 22.31
C SER A 13 -17.60 13.52 20.84
N ALA A 14 -17.14 14.56 20.13
CA ALA A 14 -17.18 14.57 18.68
C ALA A 14 -16.26 13.43 18.21
N PHE A 15 -16.84 12.31 17.83
CA PHE A 15 -16.15 11.33 17.00
C PHE A 15 -15.83 12.06 15.69
N ILE A 16 -14.57 12.47 15.53
CA ILE A 16 -14.07 12.92 14.25
C ILE A 16 -14.12 11.68 13.36
N ALA A 17 -15.19 11.54 12.59
CA ALA A 17 -15.24 10.61 11.48
C ALA A 17 -14.19 11.12 10.49
N SER A 18 -12.98 10.58 10.59
CA SER A 18 -12.03 10.64 9.50
C SER A 18 -12.76 10.03 8.31
N ALA A 19 -12.77 10.69 7.16
CA ALA A 19 -13.12 10.00 5.93
C ALA A 19 -11.99 8.99 5.69
N VAL A 20 -12.21 7.79 6.19
CA VAL A 20 -11.36 6.61 6.10
C VAL A 20 -11.28 6.26 4.60
N ALA A 21 -10.08 6.15 4.03
CA ALA A 21 -9.89 5.96 2.60
C ALA A 21 -10.65 4.72 2.10
N GLU A 22 -11.06 4.73 0.84
CA GLU A 22 -11.39 3.49 0.16
C GLU A 22 -10.10 2.66 0.00
N SER A 23 -10.20 1.33 0.14
CA SER A 23 -9.08 0.45 -0.21
C SER A 23 -8.70 0.64 -1.67
N CYS A 24 -7.40 0.61 -1.96
CA CYS A 24 -6.87 0.88 -3.30
C CYS A 24 -6.16 -0.35 -3.88
N CYS A 25 -6.13 -0.42 -5.20
CA CYS A 25 -5.52 -1.50 -5.95
C CYS A 25 -4.66 -0.90 -7.05
N TRP A 26 -3.41 -1.33 -7.12
CA TRP A 26 -2.48 -0.97 -8.17
C TRP A 26 -1.87 -2.22 -8.80
N GLY A 27 -1.58 -2.17 -10.08
CA GLY A 27 -0.94 -3.26 -10.81
C GLY A 27 0.30 -2.77 -11.55
N VAL A 28 1.34 -3.59 -11.53
CA VAL A 28 2.50 -3.46 -12.42
C VAL A 28 2.53 -4.69 -13.32
N MET A 29 2.42 -4.48 -14.62
CA MET A 29 2.40 -5.56 -15.61
C MET A 29 3.73 -5.65 -16.34
N TRP A 30 4.24 -6.86 -16.51
CA TRP A 30 5.31 -7.17 -17.47
C TRP A 30 5.00 -8.48 -18.18
N ALA A 31 5.02 -8.45 -19.53
CA ALA A 31 4.51 -9.55 -20.36
C ALA A 31 3.11 -10.00 -19.89
N ASP A 32 2.92 -11.29 -19.63
CA ASP A 32 1.65 -11.86 -19.16
C ASP A 32 1.58 -12.02 -17.63
N SER A 33 2.40 -11.25 -16.90
CA SER A 33 2.55 -11.33 -15.44
C SER A 33 2.21 -10.01 -14.77
N TRP A 34 1.57 -10.10 -13.60
CA TRP A 34 1.14 -8.96 -12.80
C TRP A 34 1.68 -9.07 -11.38
N LEU A 35 2.19 -7.94 -10.87
CA LEU A 35 2.29 -7.65 -9.45
C LEU A 35 1.14 -6.74 -9.07
N ASP A 36 0.27 -7.24 -8.21
CA ASP A 36 -0.86 -6.49 -7.66
C ASP A 36 -0.49 -5.98 -6.27
N LEU A 37 -0.76 -4.71 -5.97
CA LEU A 37 -0.56 -4.06 -4.68
C LEU A 37 -1.91 -3.58 -4.17
N LYS A 38 -2.35 -4.12 -3.03
CA LYS A 38 -3.59 -3.75 -2.37
C LYS A 38 -3.30 -2.92 -1.14
N TRP A 39 -3.77 -1.68 -1.09
CA TRP A 39 -3.90 -0.94 0.16
C TRP A 39 -5.16 -1.42 0.89
N ASP A 40 -4.97 -2.13 2.00
CA ASP A 40 -6.00 -2.50 2.96
C ASP A 40 -6.11 -1.38 3.98
N GLU A 41 -7.01 -0.43 3.71
CA GLU A 41 -7.16 0.76 4.54
C GLU A 41 -7.50 0.39 6.00
N PRO A 42 -8.47 -0.50 6.30
CA PRO A 42 -8.80 -0.86 7.67
C PRO A 42 -7.62 -1.41 8.47
N ALA A 43 -6.73 -2.15 7.80
CA ALA A 43 -5.52 -2.69 8.41
C ALA A 43 -4.34 -1.70 8.37
N GLY A 44 -4.42 -0.65 7.56
CA GLY A 44 -3.36 0.33 7.37
C GLY A 44 -2.10 -0.27 6.72
N VAL A 45 -2.25 -1.28 5.86
CA VAL A 45 -1.13 -2.00 5.24
C VAL A 45 -1.33 -2.23 3.75
N VAL A 46 -0.22 -2.23 3.01
CA VAL A 46 -0.15 -2.77 1.66
C VAL A 46 0.12 -4.27 1.72
N ARG A 47 -0.58 -5.01 0.87
CA ARG A 47 -0.37 -6.43 0.58
C ARG A 47 -0.05 -6.59 -0.90
N CYS A 48 0.69 -7.63 -1.26
CA CYS A 48 0.99 -7.95 -2.65
C CYS A 48 0.31 -9.24 -3.08
N GLY A 49 -0.01 -9.32 -4.37
CA GLY A 49 -0.50 -10.50 -5.06
C GLY A 49 0.27 -10.70 -6.36
N LEU A 50 0.32 -11.94 -6.82
CA LEU A 50 0.96 -12.30 -8.08
C LEU A 50 -0.04 -13.06 -8.94
N SER A 51 -0.21 -12.61 -10.19
CA SER A 51 -1.05 -13.31 -11.16
C SER A 51 -0.36 -13.42 -12.52
N GLY A 52 -0.64 -14.50 -13.26
CA GLY A 52 0.03 -14.82 -14.53
C GLY A 52 1.00 -16.00 -14.43
N THR A 53 2.01 -16.02 -15.29
CA THR A 53 2.96 -17.15 -15.39
C THR A 53 4.28 -16.82 -14.72
N PHE A 54 4.54 -17.45 -13.58
CA PHE A 54 5.78 -17.27 -12.83
C PHE A 54 6.57 -18.59 -12.69
N PRO A 55 7.92 -18.52 -12.62
CA PRO A 55 8.72 -19.66 -12.18
C PRO A 55 8.27 -20.18 -10.80
N PRO A 56 8.19 -21.51 -10.59
CA PRO A 56 7.85 -22.07 -9.27
C PRO A 56 8.79 -21.56 -8.18
N GLY A 57 8.23 -21.12 -7.05
CA GLY A 57 8.98 -20.50 -5.95
C GLY A 57 9.01 -18.96 -5.98
N THR A 58 8.46 -18.35 -7.03
CA THR A 58 8.24 -16.89 -7.05
C THR A 58 7.33 -16.49 -5.88
N ASN A 59 7.72 -15.44 -5.19
CA ASN A 59 7.01 -14.94 -4.02
C ASN A 59 7.11 -13.42 -3.94
N CYS A 60 6.11 -12.79 -3.33
CA CYS A 60 6.15 -11.38 -3.00
C CYS A 60 5.92 -11.21 -1.49
N THR A 61 6.62 -10.25 -0.89
CA THR A 61 6.41 -9.86 0.51
C THR A 61 6.42 -8.35 0.61
N VAL A 62 5.75 -7.78 1.62
CA VAL A 62 5.61 -6.32 1.75
C VAL A 62 6.09 -5.86 3.12
N GLU A 63 6.96 -4.86 3.11
CA GLU A 63 7.39 -4.12 4.29
C GLU A 63 6.69 -2.77 4.33
N ASN A 64 5.78 -2.60 5.30
CA ASN A 64 5.03 -1.37 5.49
C ASN A 64 5.75 -0.45 6.48
N SER A 65 5.83 0.84 6.18
CA SER A 65 6.46 1.82 7.07
C SER A 65 5.85 3.21 6.93
N LYS A 66 6.18 4.09 7.89
CA LYS A 66 5.93 5.54 7.80
C LYS A 66 7.26 6.26 7.90
N ASP A 67 7.45 7.29 7.09
CA ASP A 67 8.63 8.16 7.21
C ASP A 67 8.49 9.14 8.39
N ALA A 68 9.51 9.99 8.60
CA ALA A 68 9.51 10.98 9.67
C ALA A 68 8.41 12.05 9.54
N ASN A 69 7.85 12.23 8.34
CA ASN A 69 6.76 13.17 8.07
C ASN A 69 5.38 12.48 8.18
N GLY A 70 5.34 11.18 8.49
CA GLY A 70 4.12 10.40 8.56
C GLY A 70 3.60 9.92 7.21
N ASN A 71 4.35 10.08 6.12
CA ASN A 71 3.98 9.57 4.81
C ASN A 71 4.00 8.04 4.86
N ILE A 72 2.89 7.43 4.46
CA ILE A 72 2.75 5.97 4.40
C ILE A 72 3.46 5.48 3.16
N GLN A 73 4.26 4.42 3.32
CA GLN A 73 4.94 3.78 2.21
C GLN A 73 5.04 2.27 2.43
N ALA A 74 5.18 1.55 1.33
CA ALA A 74 5.43 0.12 1.36
C ALA A 74 6.53 -0.25 0.36
N VAL A 75 7.40 -1.19 0.76
CA VAL A 75 8.39 -1.80 -0.13
C VAL A 75 7.99 -3.25 -0.36
N THR A 76 7.67 -3.57 -1.61
CA THR A 76 7.38 -4.92 -2.04
C THR A 76 8.65 -5.59 -2.53
N ASN A 77 9.04 -6.67 -1.87
CA ASN A 77 10.15 -7.53 -2.26
C ASN A 77 9.61 -8.68 -3.13
N LEU A 78 10.01 -8.73 -4.40
CA LEU A 78 9.65 -9.77 -5.35
C LEU A 78 10.86 -10.67 -5.64
N THR A 79 10.75 -11.94 -5.31
CA THR A 79 11.76 -12.97 -5.64
C THR A 79 11.23 -13.90 -6.71
N PHE A 80 12.06 -14.28 -7.67
CA PHE A 80 11.66 -15.18 -8.77
C PHE A 80 12.33 -16.55 -8.64
N GLY A 81 11.51 -17.60 -8.69
CA GLY A 81 11.99 -18.98 -8.63
C GLY A 81 12.78 -19.28 -7.34
N SER A 82 13.98 -19.82 -7.49
CA SER A 82 14.90 -20.09 -6.38
C SER A 82 15.84 -18.92 -6.04
N ASN A 83 15.78 -17.81 -6.79
CA ASN A 83 16.62 -16.65 -6.50
C ASN A 83 16.10 -15.93 -5.25
N THR A 84 16.95 -15.82 -4.23
CA THR A 84 16.61 -15.15 -2.97
C THR A 84 16.85 -13.65 -3.00
N GLN A 85 17.49 -13.11 -4.04
CA GLN A 85 17.72 -11.68 -4.18
C GLN A 85 16.42 -10.99 -4.64
N PRO A 86 15.81 -10.12 -3.81
CA PRO A 86 14.54 -9.50 -4.15
C PRO A 86 14.74 -8.32 -5.11
N PHE A 87 13.79 -8.17 -6.03
CA PHE A 87 13.55 -6.92 -6.75
C PHE A 87 12.57 -6.09 -5.93
N GLN A 88 12.90 -4.83 -5.70
CA GLN A 88 12.16 -3.99 -4.77
C GLN A 88 11.31 -2.96 -5.51
N PHE A 89 10.03 -2.89 -5.16
CA PHE A 89 9.12 -1.87 -5.64
C PHE A 89 8.58 -1.05 -4.46
N ARG A 90 8.85 0.25 -4.45
CA ARG A 90 8.33 1.17 -3.44
C ARG A 90 7.06 1.84 -3.93
N ILE A 91 6.06 1.97 -3.06
CA ILE A 91 4.88 2.79 -3.29
C ILE A 91 4.64 3.72 -2.12
N GLY A 92 4.39 5.00 -2.42
CA GLY A 92 3.87 5.97 -1.46
C GLY A 92 2.34 5.97 -1.49
N ILE A 93 1.70 5.89 -0.32
CA ILE A 93 0.25 5.74 -0.18
C ILE A 93 -0.35 7.05 0.29
N ASP A 94 -1.26 7.60 -0.51
CA ASP A 94 -2.13 8.69 -0.09
C ASP A 94 -3.44 8.09 0.46
N PRO A 95 -3.73 8.15 1.77
CA PRO A 95 -4.98 7.64 2.31
C PRO A 95 -6.18 8.54 1.99
N SER A 96 -6.05 9.57 1.17
CA SER A 96 -7.17 10.38 0.69
C SER A 96 -7.56 10.09 -0.76
N SER A 97 -6.74 9.34 -1.49
CA SER A 97 -6.94 9.04 -2.91
C SER A 97 -6.36 7.66 -3.27
N CYS A 98 -6.70 7.11 -4.44
CA CYS A 98 -5.98 5.93 -4.95
C CYS A 98 -4.82 6.30 -5.87
N ASP A 99 -4.37 7.55 -5.83
CA ASP A 99 -3.15 7.97 -6.50
C ASP A 99 -1.97 7.77 -5.54
N PRO A 100 -0.81 7.30 -6.03
CA PRO A 100 0.39 7.27 -5.21
C PRO A 100 0.76 8.68 -4.73
N LEU A 101 1.44 8.76 -3.59
CA LEU A 101 2.04 10.02 -3.15
C LEU A 101 2.97 10.58 -4.23
N PRO A 102 3.05 11.91 -4.38
CA PRO A 102 3.96 12.53 -5.32
C PRO A 102 5.42 12.24 -4.95
N ASN A 103 6.28 12.21 -5.98
CA ASN A 103 7.68 11.80 -5.86
C ASN A 103 8.54 12.70 -4.95
N ASP A 104 8.11 13.92 -4.66
CA ASP A 104 8.77 14.81 -3.69
C ASP A 104 8.53 14.37 -2.23
N LYS A 105 7.53 13.53 -1.97
CA LYS A 105 7.27 12.90 -0.67
C LYS A 105 7.84 11.50 -0.60
N VAL A 106 7.43 10.63 -1.52
CA VAL A 106 7.87 9.23 -1.61
C VAL A 106 8.03 8.89 -3.09
N VAL A 107 9.25 8.53 -3.50
CA VAL A 107 9.50 8.09 -4.88
C VAL A 107 8.86 6.72 -5.07
N THR A 108 7.76 6.68 -5.83
CA THR A 108 7.09 5.43 -6.21
C THR A 108 7.78 4.83 -7.43
N GLY A 109 8.15 3.55 -7.35
CA GLY A 109 8.80 2.84 -8.45
C GLY A 109 9.74 1.72 -7.99
N TRP A 110 10.36 1.08 -8.98
CA TRP A 110 11.38 0.06 -8.74
C TRP A 110 12.67 0.68 -8.20
N GLU A 111 13.25 0.06 -7.18
CA GLU A 111 14.47 0.52 -6.51
C GLU A 111 15.50 -0.60 -6.31
N GLY A 112 16.73 -0.21 -5.98
CA GLY A 112 17.81 -1.15 -5.68
C GLY A 112 18.39 -1.86 -6.90
N TRP A 113 18.96 -3.04 -6.66
CA TRP A 113 19.58 -3.86 -7.70
C TRP A 113 18.51 -4.38 -8.67
N GLY A 114 18.75 -4.20 -9.98
CA GLY A 114 17.84 -4.70 -11.01
C GLY A 114 16.67 -3.78 -11.36
N ALA A 115 16.50 -2.63 -10.70
CA ALA A 115 15.44 -1.67 -11.03
C ALA A 115 15.45 -1.24 -12.51
N TYR A 116 16.64 -1.20 -13.13
CA TYR A 116 16.79 -0.89 -14.56
C TYR A 116 16.08 -1.87 -15.50
N LEU A 117 15.82 -3.10 -15.06
CA LEU A 117 15.06 -4.11 -15.82
C LEU A 117 13.58 -3.73 -15.93
N PHE A 118 13.10 -2.84 -15.06
CA PHE A 118 11.69 -2.48 -14.95
C PHE A 118 11.39 -1.01 -15.25
N LYS A 119 12.36 -0.28 -15.81
CA LYS A 119 12.27 1.17 -16.06
C LYS A 119 11.07 1.61 -16.91
N ASP A 120 10.56 0.70 -17.75
CA ASP A 120 9.45 0.96 -18.68
C ASP A 120 8.11 0.38 -18.18
N PHE A 121 8.10 -0.31 -17.02
CA PHE A 121 6.86 -0.85 -16.43
C PHE A 121 6.26 0.15 -15.46
N LEU A 122 5.13 0.72 -15.87
CA LEU A 122 4.39 1.69 -15.08
C LEU A 122 3.43 1.00 -14.13
N ILE A 123 3.30 1.58 -12.93
CA ILE A 123 2.22 1.25 -12.02
C ILE A 123 0.94 1.92 -12.51
N MET A 124 -0.16 1.18 -12.43
CA MET A 124 -1.48 1.65 -12.84
C MET A 124 -2.49 1.36 -11.75
N SER A 125 -3.37 2.31 -11.45
CA SER A 125 -4.54 2.05 -10.61
C SER A 125 -5.46 1.05 -11.29
N GLN A 126 -5.93 0.08 -10.52
CA GLN A 126 -6.75 -1.04 -10.97
C GLN A 126 -8.06 -1.06 -10.18
N LYS A 127 -9.04 -1.79 -10.71
CA LYS A 127 -10.26 -2.09 -9.93
C LYS A 127 -9.93 -3.07 -8.81
N MET A 128 -10.57 -2.93 -7.65
CA MET A 128 -10.36 -3.80 -6.49
C MET A 128 -10.55 -5.30 -6.76
N GLU A 129 -11.37 -5.66 -7.74
CA GLU A 129 -11.58 -7.05 -8.18
C GLU A 129 -10.32 -7.73 -8.76
N PHE A 130 -9.30 -6.97 -9.14
CA PHE A 130 -8.02 -7.50 -9.60
C PHE A 130 -7.11 -7.86 -8.41
N CYS A 131 -6.98 -6.99 -7.40
CA CYS A 131 -6.12 -7.23 -6.24
C CYS A 131 -6.73 -8.15 -5.16
N ASN A 132 -8.00 -8.56 -5.29
CA ASN A 132 -8.64 -9.51 -4.36
C ASN A 132 -8.43 -10.98 -4.77
N ARG A 133 -7.70 -11.23 -5.87
CA ARG A 133 -7.39 -12.59 -6.34
C ARG A 133 -6.12 -13.04 -5.63
N ASP A 134 -6.26 -14.01 -4.73
CA ASP A 134 -5.19 -14.78 -4.12
C ASP A 134 -4.04 -13.98 -3.48
N ILE A 135 -4.38 -13.13 -2.50
CA ILE A 135 -3.41 -12.77 -1.46
C ILE A 135 -3.47 -13.89 -0.41
N PRO A 136 -2.47 -14.76 -0.26
CA PRO A 136 -2.45 -15.74 0.82
C PRO A 136 -2.58 -15.01 2.15
N ALA A 137 -3.50 -15.51 2.99
CA ALA A 137 -3.86 -14.92 4.29
C ALA A 137 -2.66 -14.78 5.23
#